data_AF-A0A5R9BVF9-F1
#
_entry.id   AF-A0A5R9BVF9-F1
#
_cell.length_a   1.000
_cell.length_b   1.000
_cell.length_c   1.000
_cell.angle_alpha   90.00
_cell.angle_beta   90.00
_cell.angle_gamma   90.00
#
_symmetry.space_group_name_H-M   'P 1'
#
loop_
_entity.id
_entity.type
_entity.pdbx_description
1 polymer ?
#
loop_
_entity_poly.entity_id
_entity_poly.type
_entity_poly.pdbx_seq_one_letter_code
_entity_poly.pdbx_strand_id
1 'polypeptide(L)'
;MNILNAIMNLVNDPIIDVKEYSDSRNRANSMGAALEEYIKDMFAGTITTTDTKERMKRFSEVFSYSGNQNNPPDFMIKNGDAVEVKKIEGMGSSLALNSSYPKYKIFADSPMLTQACKTAEEWEEKDIIYAVGVLPKNNRLRQLTLVYGVDYAAKEEIYTRIKDSIKNGVNEIPGIELTETRELGRVNRVDPLGITYLRIRGMWGIDNPLKVYDYIYEPNLDKEFNFMAIVNINKYNTLKNKDKFENFIKDRTDITMESVEIKDPNNPVKLVEAKLIKYSL
;
A
#
# COMPACT_ATOMS: atom_id res chain seq x y z
N MET A 1 4.21 -14.99 -8.63
CA MET A 1 3.03 -14.11 -8.60
C MET A 1 3.52 -12.68 -8.46
N ASN A 2 2.93 -11.70 -9.13
CA ASN A 2 3.32 -10.29 -9.04
C ASN A 2 2.17 -9.35 -9.43
N ILE A 3 2.44 -8.05 -9.49
CA ILE A 3 1.46 -7.01 -9.83
C ILE A 3 0.73 -7.27 -11.16
N LEU A 4 1.41 -7.74 -12.21
CA LEU A 4 0.79 -8.01 -13.51
C LEU A 4 -0.21 -9.18 -13.43
N ASN A 5 0.04 -10.17 -12.59
CA ASN A 5 -0.94 -11.22 -12.33
C ASN A 5 -2.20 -10.67 -11.65
N ALA A 6 -2.03 -9.81 -10.64
CA ALA A 6 -3.16 -9.21 -9.94
C ALA A 6 -4.02 -8.35 -10.88
N ILE A 7 -3.38 -7.61 -11.79
CA ILE A 7 -4.08 -6.82 -12.82
C ILE A 7 -4.86 -7.72 -13.76
N MET A 8 -4.26 -8.81 -14.28
CA MET A 8 -5.01 -9.76 -15.13
C MET A 8 -6.22 -10.35 -14.42
N ASN A 9 -6.09 -10.69 -13.13
CA ASN A 9 -7.19 -11.24 -12.35
C ASN A 9 -8.30 -10.21 -12.11
N LEU A 10 -7.96 -8.95 -11.81
CA LEU A 10 -8.93 -7.85 -11.71
C LEU A 10 -9.71 -7.65 -13.01
N VAL A 11 -9.01 -7.66 -14.14
CA VAL A 11 -9.61 -7.38 -15.46
C VAL A 11 -10.52 -8.53 -15.92
N ASN A 12 -10.21 -9.77 -15.55
CA ASN A 12 -11.04 -10.93 -15.89
C ASN A 12 -12.26 -11.06 -14.96
N ASP A 13 -12.07 -10.80 -13.67
CA ASP A 13 -13.10 -10.98 -12.64
C ASP A 13 -13.28 -9.70 -11.79
N PRO A 14 -13.74 -8.59 -12.39
CA PRO A 14 -13.88 -7.34 -11.67
C PRO A 14 -15.02 -7.42 -10.65
N ILE A 15 -14.73 -7.02 -9.40
CA ILE A 15 -15.74 -6.88 -8.34
C ILE A 15 -15.60 -5.50 -7.72
N ILE A 16 -16.64 -4.68 -7.91
CA ILE A 16 -16.65 -3.30 -7.43
C ILE A 16 -17.55 -3.12 -6.21
N ASP A 17 -18.47 -4.05 -5.92
CA ASP A 17 -19.20 -4.07 -4.64
C ASP A 17 -18.40 -4.82 -3.57
N VAL A 18 -17.49 -4.11 -2.91
CA VAL A 18 -16.54 -4.71 -1.95
C VAL A 18 -17.25 -5.17 -0.68
N LYS A 19 -18.40 -4.56 -0.33
CA LYS A 19 -19.16 -4.97 0.85
C LYS A 19 -19.87 -6.29 0.58
N GLU A 20 -20.65 -6.38 -0.50
CA GLU A 20 -21.34 -7.61 -0.86
C GLU A 20 -20.35 -8.77 -1.06
N TYR A 21 -19.20 -8.48 -1.68
CA TYR A 21 -18.10 -9.41 -1.81
C TYR A 21 -17.64 -9.98 -0.47
N SER A 22 -17.40 -9.12 0.52
CA SER A 22 -16.95 -9.51 1.84
C SER A 22 -18.04 -10.24 2.66
N ASP A 23 -19.28 -9.75 2.59
CA ASP A 23 -20.42 -10.31 3.33
C ASP A 23 -20.71 -11.74 2.88
N SER A 24 -20.65 -12.01 1.56
CA SER A 24 -20.78 -13.37 1.01
C SER A 24 -19.75 -14.37 1.56
N ARG A 25 -18.64 -13.86 2.11
CA ARG A 25 -17.53 -14.64 2.64
C ARG A 25 -17.48 -14.65 4.18
N ASN A 26 -18.30 -13.86 4.87
CA ASN A 26 -18.34 -13.70 6.34
C ASN A 26 -16.99 -13.33 6.98
N ARG A 27 -16.19 -12.44 6.38
CA ARG A 27 -14.77 -12.26 6.78
C ARG A 27 -14.31 -10.89 7.27
N ALA A 28 -15.02 -9.81 6.97
CA ALA A 28 -14.56 -8.47 7.35
C ALA A 28 -15.49 -7.76 8.32
N ASN A 29 -14.90 -7.22 9.39
CA ASN A 29 -15.58 -6.35 10.35
C ASN A 29 -15.47 -4.86 9.96
N SER A 30 -14.75 -4.53 8.88
CA SER A 30 -14.59 -3.17 8.38
C SER A 30 -14.38 -3.16 6.85
N MET A 31 -14.70 -2.03 6.21
CA MET A 31 -14.48 -1.86 4.77
C MET A 31 -13.01 -1.88 4.36
N GLY A 32 -12.10 -1.49 5.27
CA GLY A 32 -10.66 -1.60 5.03
C GLY A 32 -10.22 -3.07 4.93
N ALA A 33 -10.69 -3.91 5.84
CA ALA A 33 -10.41 -5.35 5.80
C ALA A 33 -11.07 -6.04 4.60
N ALA A 34 -12.26 -5.59 4.19
CA ALA A 34 -12.93 -6.09 2.98
C ALA A 34 -12.10 -5.80 1.72
N LEU A 35 -11.57 -4.58 1.60
CA LEU A 35 -10.68 -4.18 0.51
C LEU A 35 -9.37 -5.00 0.52
N GLU A 36 -8.79 -5.21 1.70
CA GLU A 36 -7.57 -6.02 1.86
C GLU A 36 -7.78 -7.46 1.38
N GLU A 37 -8.88 -8.10 1.78
CA GLU A 37 -9.20 -9.46 1.32
C GLU A 37 -9.42 -9.51 -0.20
N TYR A 38 -10.12 -8.52 -0.77
CA TYR A 38 -10.29 -8.42 -2.22
C TYR A 38 -8.94 -8.31 -2.95
N ILE A 39 -8.02 -7.49 -2.44
CA ILE A 39 -6.70 -7.35 -3.03
C ILE A 39 -5.88 -8.64 -2.86
N LYS A 40 -5.96 -9.35 -1.73
CA LYS A 40 -5.34 -10.68 -1.58
C LYS A 40 -5.90 -11.66 -2.61
N ASP A 41 -7.21 -11.67 -2.83
CA ASP A 41 -7.86 -12.50 -3.84
C ASP A 41 -7.40 -12.14 -5.26
N MET A 42 -7.24 -10.85 -5.57
CA MET A 42 -6.64 -10.40 -6.82
C MET A 42 -5.23 -10.97 -7.00
N PHE A 43 -4.36 -10.87 -5.99
CA PHE A 43 -3.01 -11.42 -6.08
C PHE A 43 -2.98 -12.95 -6.11
N ALA A 44 -3.88 -13.64 -5.40
CA ALA A 44 -3.93 -15.09 -5.35
C ALA A 44 -4.60 -15.75 -6.58
N GLY A 45 -5.41 -14.97 -7.31
CA GLY A 45 -6.26 -15.45 -8.40
C GLY A 45 -7.47 -16.24 -7.90
N THR A 46 -8.11 -15.75 -6.85
CA THR A 46 -9.21 -16.43 -6.14
C THR A 46 -10.46 -15.54 -5.96
N ILE A 47 -10.59 -14.51 -6.80
CA ILE A 47 -11.72 -13.57 -6.76
C ILE A 47 -13.06 -14.31 -6.86
N THR A 48 -13.15 -15.31 -7.74
CA THR A 48 -14.36 -16.12 -7.95
C THR A 48 -14.37 -17.46 -7.20
N THR A 49 -13.29 -17.79 -6.48
CA THR A 49 -13.21 -19.04 -5.70
C THR A 49 -14.13 -18.98 -4.48
N THR A 50 -15.15 -19.84 -4.46
CA THR A 50 -16.11 -19.96 -3.34
C THR A 50 -15.69 -21.01 -2.31
N ASP A 51 -14.92 -22.03 -2.71
CA ASP A 51 -14.40 -23.04 -1.78
C ASP A 51 -13.33 -22.43 -0.87
N THR A 52 -13.65 -22.37 0.41
CA THR A 52 -12.77 -21.79 1.43
C THR A 52 -11.45 -22.57 1.58
N LYS A 53 -11.45 -23.90 1.46
CA LYS A 53 -10.23 -24.71 1.62
C LYS A 53 -9.32 -24.53 0.41
N GLU A 54 -9.87 -24.50 -0.79
CA GLU A 54 -9.13 -24.22 -2.01
C GLU A 54 -8.47 -22.83 -1.94
N ARG A 55 -9.24 -21.81 -1.57
CA ARG A 55 -8.72 -20.45 -1.38
C ARG A 55 -7.61 -20.40 -0.33
N MET A 56 -7.80 -21.03 0.83
CA MET A 56 -6.78 -21.08 1.89
C MET A 56 -5.50 -21.77 1.42
N LYS A 57 -5.62 -22.88 0.69
CA LYS A 57 -4.49 -23.57 0.09
C LYS A 57 -3.77 -22.63 -0.88
N ARG A 58 -4.52 -21.95 -1.75
CA ARG A 58 -3.95 -21.00 -2.70
C ARG A 58 -3.23 -19.84 -2.02
N PHE A 59 -3.78 -19.31 -0.93
CA PHE A 59 -3.14 -18.28 -0.13
C PHE A 59 -1.81 -18.76 0.45
N SER A 60 -1.75 -19.99 0.98
CA SER A 60 -0.50 -20.57 1.50
C SER A 60 0.58 -20.82 0.43
N GLU A 61 0.16 -21.03 -0.82
CA GLU A 61 1.07 -21.17 -1.96
C GLU A 61 1.66 -19.80 -2.36
N VAL A 62 0.80 -18.78 -2.42
CA VAL A 62 1.11 -17.45 -2.99
C VAL A 62 1.78 -16.51 -1.98
N PHE A 63 1.36 -16.52 -0.73
CA PHE A 63 1.84 -15.59 0.29
C PHE A 63 2.85 -16.24 1.23
N SER A 64 3.90 -15.49 1.59
CA SER A 64 4.83 -15.85 2.67
C SER A 64 4.35 -15.30 4.01
N TYR A 65 3.62 -14.18 4.00
CA TYR A 65 3.13 -13.52 5.20
C TYR A 65 1.76 -12.88 4.98
N SER A 66 0.91 -12.90 6.01
CA SER A 66 -0.30 -12.09 6.12
C SER A 66 -0.24 -11.34 7.45
N GLY A 67 -0.36 -10.03 7.36
CA GLY A 67 -0.14 -9.08 8.45
C GLY A 67 -1.30 -8.91 9.40
N ASN A 68 -1.17 -7.86 10.23
CA ASN A 68 -2.20 -7.40 11.14
C ASN A 68 -2.33 -5.88 11.04
N GLN A 69 -3.41 -5.33 11.57
CA GLN A 69 -3.76 -3.91 11.47
C GLN A 69 -2.71 -2.92 12.00
N ASN A 70 -1.74 -3.37 12.80
CA ASN A 70 -0.81 -2.50 13.52
C ASN A 70 0.59 -2.47 12.92
N ASN A 71 0.95 -3.41 12.04
CA ASN A 71 2.31 -3.54 11.55
C ASN A 71 2.31 -3.81 10.04
N PRO A 72 3.08 -3.03 9.26
CA PRO A 72 3.24 -3.33 7.84
C PRO A 72 4.10 -4.59 7.63
N PRO A 73 4.06 -5.19 6.44
CA PRO A 73 3.05 -4.97 5.40
C PRO A 73 1.76 -5.75 5.70
N ASP A 74 0.65 -5.39 5.04
CA ASP A 74 -0.60 -6.14 5.16
C ASP A 74 -0.46 -7.59 4.65
N PHE A 75 0.37 -7.83 3.63
CA PHE A 75 0.82 -9.17 3.25
C PHE A 75 2.10 -9.15 2.41
N MET A 76 2.78 -10.30 2.32
CA MET A 76 3.93 -10.51 1.44
C MET A 76 3.67 -11.65 0.47
N ILE A 77 3.97 -11.39 -0.81
CA ILE A 77 3.99 -12.41 -1.85
C ILE A 77 5.29 -13.21 -1.70
N LYS A 78 5.17 -14.54 -1.67
CA LYS A 78 6.33 -15.44 -1.53
C LYS A 78 7.31 -15.22 -2.67
N ASN A 79 8.58 -15.01 -2.33
CA ASN A 79 9.66 -14.64 -3.25
C ASN A 79 9.32 -13.43 -4.14
N GLY A 80 8.47 -12.53 -3.66
CA GLY A 80 7.99 -11.36 -4.38
C GLY A 80 7.85 -10.14 -3.48
N ASP A 81 6.97 -9.23 -3.91
CA ASP A 81 6.78 -7.92 -3.30
C ASP A 81 5.90 -7.98 -2.04
N ALA A 82 6.06 -6.98 -1.18
CA ALA A 82 5.14 -6.70 -0.10
C ALA A 82 3.98 -5.82 -0.60
N VAL A 83 2.83 -5.87 0.07
CA VAL A 83 1.66 -5.04 -0.29
C VAL A 83 1.11 -4.37 0.96
N GLU A 84 0.84 -3.08 0.84
CA GLU A 84 0.16 -2.24 1.83
C GLU A 84 -1.13 -1.72 1.22
N VAL A 85 -2.26 -2.04 1.86
CA VAL A 85 -3.59 -1.67 1.44
C VAL A 85 -4.04 -0.42 2.20
N LYS A 86 -4.59 0.54 1.47
CA LYS A 86 -5.16 1.77 2.06
C LYS A 86 -6.52 2.05 1.47
N LYS A 87 -7.50 2.28 2.36
CA LYS A 87 -8.83 2.74 2.00
C LYS A 87 -8.95 4.23 2.27
N ILE A 88 -9.44 4.96 1.28
CA ILE A 88 -9.85 6.36 1.39
C ILE A 88 -11.30 6.52 0.91
N GLU A 89 -11.96 7.61 1.29
CA GLU A 89 -13.38 7.83 0.97
C GLU A 89 -13.63 8.68 -0.27
N GLY A 90 -12.72 9.62 -0.56
CA GLY A 90 -12.81 10.50 -1.71
C GLY A 90 -11.57 10.42 -2.60
N MET A 91 -11.74 10.74 -3.88
CA MET A 91 -10.64 10.77 -4.86
C MET A 91 -9.54 11.76 -4.47
N GLY A 92 -9.89 12.88 -3.83
CA GLY A 92 -8.92 13.89 -3.37
C GLY A 92 -8.38 13.67 -1.96
N SER A 93 -8.78 12.60 -1.25
CA SER A 93 -8.40 12.41 0.15
C SER A 93 -6.96 11.89 0.27
N SER A 94 -6.13 12.57 1.06
CA SER A 94 -4.80 12.08 1.41
C SER A 94 -4.87 10.81 2.28
N LEU A 95 -3.81 10.01 2.26
CA LEU A 95 -3.67 8.80 3.04
C LEU A 95 -3.06 9.13 4.40
N ALA A 96 -3.74 8.73 5.47
CA ALA A 96 -3.16 8.75 6.81
C ALA A 96 -2.31 7.50 7.02
N LEU A 97 -1.05 7.69 7.43
CA LEU A 97 -0.11 6.65 7.81
C LEU A 97 0.10 6.73 9.32
N ASN A 98 -0.57 5.83 10.04
CA ASN A 98 -0.52 5.81 11.48
C ASN A 98 0.85 5.33 11.97
N SER A 99 1.52 6.16 12.77
CA SER A 99 2.76 5.85 13.51
C SER A 99 3.98 5.42 12.69
N SER A 100 3.91 5.39 11.36
CA SER A 100 5.05 5.13 10.48
C SER A 100 5.03 6.06 9.27
N TYR A 101 6.22 6.45 8.81
CA TYR A 101 6.40 7.25 7.60
C TYR A 101 6.16 6.40 6.33
N PRO A 102 5.88 7.02 5.17
CA PRO A 102 5.75 6.32 3.91
C PRO A 102 7.00 5.49 3.59
N LYS A 103 6.81 4.22 3.26
CA LYS A 103 7.87 3.26 2.93
C LYS A 103 8.23 3.29 1.45
N TYR A 104 9.50 3.56 1.16
CA TYR A 104 10.15 3.35 -0.15
C TYR A 104 10.27 1.85 -0.48
N LYS A 105 10.79 1.09 0.50
CA LYS A 105 10.93 -0.37 0.53
C LYS A 105 10.67 -0.85 1.95
N ILE A 106 10.60 -2.17 2.13
CA ILE A 106 10.57 -2.82 3.44
C ILE A 106 11.91 -3.56 3.62
N PHE A 107 12.46 -3.50 4.83
CA PHE A 107 13.74 -4.13 5.20
C PHE A 107 13.51 -5.08 6.39
N ALA A 108 14.11 -6.27 6.35
CA ALA A 108 13.88 -7.33 7.34
C ALA A 108 14.36 -6.96 8.74
N ASP A 109 15.37 -6.09 8.83
CA ASP A 109 15.89 -5.56 10.09
C ASP A 109 14.97 -4.52 10.74
N SER A 110 13.99 -3.97 10.01
CA SER A 110 13.15 -2.87 10.49
C SER A 110 12.47 -3.20 11.82
N PRO A 111 12.55 -2.33 12.84
CA PRO A 111 11.98 -2.57 14.16
C PRO A 111 10.44 -2.49 14.18
N MET A 112 9.84 -2.05 13.06
CA MET A 112 8.39 -1.91 12.90
C MET A 112 7.72 -3.21 12.38
N LEU A 113 8.52 -4.19 11.95
CA LEU A 113 7.99 -5.47 11.48
C LEU A 113 7.82 -6.45 12.63
N THR A 114 6.78 -7.28 12.54
CA THR A 114 6.58 -8.38 13.48
C THR A 114 7.62 -9.49 13.26
N GLN A 115 7.92 -10.28 14.29
CA GLN A 115 8.83 -11.42 14.15
C GLN A 115 8.35 -12.41 13.07
N ALA A 116 7.04 -12.65 12.99
CA ALA A 116 6.45 -13.52 11.98
C ALA A 116 6.67 -13.01 10.54
N CYS A 117 6.67 -11.69 10.33
CA CYS A 117 7.02 -11.11 9.02
C CYS A 117 8.50 -11.33 8.70
N LYS A 118 9.38 -11.10 9.68
CA LYS A 118 10.83 -11.25 9.51
C LYS A 118 11.23 -12.68 9.16
N THR A 119 10.58 -13.67 9.77
CA THR A 119 10.88 -15.10 9.57
C THR A 119 9.94 -15.79 8.58
N ALA A 120 9.15 -15.04 7.82
CA ALA A 120 8.19 -15.59 6.85
C ALA A 120 8.88 -16.30 5.68
N GLU A 121 10.06 -15.82 5.30
CA GLU A 121 10.98 -16.38 4.32
C GLU A 121 12.38 -15.79 4.56
N GLU A 122 13.38 -16.20 3.79
CA GLU A 122 14.72 -15.59 3.81
C GLU A 122 14.72 -14.38 2.88
N TRP A 123 14.94 -13.17 3.41
CA TRP A 123 14.98 -11.93 2.64
C TRP A 123 15.69 -10.80 3.41
N GLU A 124 16.24 -9.83 2.68
CA GLU A 124 16.86 -8.62 3.25
C GLU A 124 16.00 -7.38 3.03
N GLU A 125 15.56 -7.18 1.78
CA GLU A 125 14.66 -6.11 1.38
C GLU A 125 13.59 -6.61 0.40
N LYS A 126 12.45 -5.91 0.37
CA LYS A 126 11.38 -6.10 -0.61
C LYS A 126 10.86 -4.76 -1.10
N ASP A 127 10.50 -4.72 -2.38
CA ASP A 127 9.64 -3.66 -2.90
C ASP A 127 8.27 -3.74 -2.22
N ILE A 128 7.63 -2.58 -2.03
CA ILE A 128 6.29 -2.47 -1.45
C ILE A 128 5.34 -1.87 -2.48
N ILE A 129 4.17 -2.47 -2.63
CA ILE A 129 3.08 -1.95 -3.46
C ILE A 129 2.06 -1.29 -2.55
N TYR A 130 1.74 -0.02 -2.80
CA TYR A 130 0.59 0.65 -2.21
C TYR A 130 -0.63 0.36 -3.07
N ALA A 131 -1.57 -0.38 -2.50
CA ALA A 131 -2.87 -0.64 -3.10
C ALA A 131 -3.92 0.28 -2.46
N VAL A 132 -4.24 1.37 -3.16
CA VAL A 132 -5.10 2.44 -2.65
C VAL A 132 -6.48 2.36 -3.29
N GLY A 133 -7.49 2.01 -2.49
CA GLY A 133 -8.88 1.93 -2.92
C GLY A 133 -9.70 3.14 -2.46
N VAL A 134 -10.42 3.77 -3.39
CA VAL A 134 -11.42 4.81 -3.09
C VAL A 134 -12.78 4.12 -2.93
N LEU A 135 -13.22 4.04 -1.68
CA LEU A 135 -14.50 3.43 -1.26
C LEU A 135 -15.35 4.50 -0.56
N PRO A 136 -16.25 5.19 -1.29
CA PRO A 136 -17.23 6.07 -0.70
C PRO A 136 -18.22 5.31 0.19
N LYS A 137 -19.13 6.03 0.85
CA LYS A 137 -20.09 5.45 1.81
C LYS A 137 -21.04 4.40 1.24
N ASN A 138 -21.21 4.37 -0.09
CA ASN A 138 -22.00 3.34 -0.78
C ASN A 138 -21.24 2.01 -0.95
N ASN A 139 -20.01 1.91 -0.44
CA ASN A 139 -19.16 0.72 -0.45
C ASN A 139 -18.79 0.16 -1.84
N ARG A 140 -19.06 0.94 -2.90
CA ARG A 140 -18.60 0.61 -4.25
C ARG A 140 -17.21 1.17 -4.48
N LEU A 141 -16.28 0.32 -4.90
CA LEU A 141 -14.92 0.70 -5.25
C LEU A 141 -14.97 1.56 -6.51
N ARG A 142 -14.61 2.84 -6.39
CA ARG A 142 -14.63 3.80 -7.50
C ARG A 142 -13.28 3.93 -8.19
N GLN A 143 -12.20 3.76 -7.44
CA GLN A 143 -10.83 3.73 -7.93
C GLN A 143 -10.05 2.66 -7.19
N LEU A 144 -9.19 1.93 -7.90
CA LEU A 144 -8.06 1.23 -7.31
C LEU A 144 -6.76 1.68 -7.97
N THR A 145 -5.77 2.03 -7.16
CA THR A 145 -4.43 2.38 -7.64
C THR A 145 -3.39 1.42 -7.07
N LEU A 146 -2.51 0.89 -7.91
CA LEU A 146 -1.33 0.13 -7.50
C LEU A 146 -0.06 0.89 -7.88
N VAL A 147 0.74 1.30 -6.89
CA VAL A 147 2.00 1.99 -7.15
C VAL A 147 3.10 1.45 -6.23
N TYR A 148 4.31 1.30 -6.76
CA TYR A 148 5.45 0.90 -5.95
C TYR A 148 5.93 2.04 -5.04
N GLY A 149 6.31 1.71 -3.81
CA GLY A 149 6.84 2.67 -2.84
C GLY A 149 8.06 3.41 -3.35
N VAL A 150 8.88 2.77 -4.18
CA VAL A 150 10.07 3.41 -4.78
C VAL A 150 9.74 4.58 -5.71
N ASP A 151 8.53 4.59 -6.26
CA ASP A 151 8.04 5.60 -7.18
C ASP A 151 7.12 6.63 -6.49
N TYR A 152 6.68 6.35 -5.25
CA TYR A 152 5.64 7.08 -4.52
C TYR A 152 6.12 7.73 -3.22
N ALA A 153 7.10 7.14 -2.54
CA ALA A 153 7.65 7.60 -1.28
C ALA A 153 9.15 7.87 -1.42
N ALA A 154 9.67 8.89 -0.73
CA ALA A 154 11.10 9.11 -0.61
C ALA A 154 11.79 8.01 0.24
N LYS A 155 13.12 7.91 0.16
CA LYS A 155 13.90 7.01 1.03
C LYS A 155 13.79 7.40 2.51
N GLU A 156 14.04 6.43 3.38
CA GLU A 156 13.85 6.52 4.83
C GLU A 156 14.58 7.71 5.46
N GLU A 157 15.79 8.04 4.98
CA GLU A 157 16.66 9.06 5.56
C GLU A 157 16.02 10.45 5.54
N ILE A 158 15.14 10.71 4.57
CA ILE A 158 14.41 11.98 4.46
C ILE A 158 13.44 12.17 5.64
N TYR A 159 12.76 11.10 6.06
CA TYR A 159 11.78 11.15 7.14
C TYR A 159 12.43 11.04 8.52
N THR A 160 13.44 10.17 8.68
CA THR A 160 14.12 9.99 9.97
C THR A 160 14.84 11.26 10.41
N ARG A 161 15.46 11.99 9.47
CA ARG A 161 16.07 13.30 9.76
C ARG A 161 15.09 14.28 10.44
N ILE A 162 13.85 14.36 9.97
CA ILE A 162 12.82 15.22 10.56
C ILE A 162 12.41 14.69 11.94
N LYS A 163 12.17 13.37 12.05
CA LYS A 163 11.82 12.71 13.31
C LYS A 163 12.86 12.99 14.39
N ASP A 164 14.13 12.82 14.07
CA ASP A 164 15.25 12.98 15.01
C ASP A 164 15.43 14.45 15.40
N SER A 165 15.28 15.38 14.45
CA SER A 165 15.31 16.81 14.74
C SER A 165 14.22 17.23 15.74
N ILE A 166 12.99 16.71 15.57
CA ILE A 166 11.89 16.97 16.51
C ILE A 166 12.19 16.32 17.86
N LYS A 167 12.64 15.05 17.88
CA LYS A 167 12.97 14.33 19.11
C LYS A 167 14.03 15.07 19.92
N ASN A 168 15.09 15.54 19.26
CA ASN A 168 16.17 16.30 19.90
C ASN A 168 15.66 17.63 20.45
N GLY A 169 14.88 18.39 19.67
CA GLY A 169 14.30 19.66 20.15
C GLY A 169 13.37 19.49 21.36
N VAL A 170 12.60 18.40 21.43
CA VAL A 170 11.76 18.10 22.60
C VAL A 170 12.61 17.75 23.82
N ASN A 171 13.72 17.02 23.63
CA ASN A 171 14.65 16.65 24.71
C ASN A 171 15.37 17.85 25.34
N GLU A 172 15.51 18.96 24.62
CA GLU A 172 16.18 20.17 25.10
C GLU A 172 15.29 21.07 25.99
N ILE A 173 13.99 20.77 26.11
CA ILE A 173 13.05 21.62 26.87
C ILE A 173 13.27 21.42 28.39
N PRO A 174 13.66 22.47 29.15
CA PRO A 174 13.88 22.35 30.59
C PRO A 174 12.61 21.99 31.36
N GLY A 175 12.76 21.16 32.40
CA GLY A 175 11.67 20.83 33.33
C GLY A 175 10.70 19.73 32.85
N ILE A 176 11.02 19.04 31.76
CA ILE A 176 10.21 17.93 31.23
C ILE A 176 10.92 16.60 31.51
N GLU A 177 10.26 15.67 32.19
CA GLU A 177 10.75 14.30 32.39
C GLU A 177 10.38 13.44 31.18
N LEU A 178 11.35 13.25 30.27
CA LEU A 178 11.17 12.46 29.05
C LEU A 178 11.67 11.03 29.22
N THR A 179 10.94 10.08 28.63
CA THR A 179 11.39 8.70 28.48
C THR A 179 11.69 8.41 27.01
N GLU A 180 12.79 7.72 26.74
CA GLU A 180 13.06 7.18 25.40
C GLU A 180 11.94 6.22 24.98
N THR A 181 11.36 6.48 23.81
CA THR A 181 10.38 5.59 23.19
C THR A 181 10.70 5.45 21.71
N ARG A 182 10.02 4.50 21.04
CA ARG A 182 10.06 4.37 19.57
C ARG A 182 9.36 5.55 18.86
N GLU A 183 8.65 6.39 19.62
CA GLU A 183 7.88 7.54 19.16
C GLU A 183 8.68 8.85 19.29
N LEU A 184 8.03 10.01 19.13
CA LEU A 184 8.71 11.31 19.23
C LEU A 184 9.05 11.67 20.69
N GLY A 185 8.24 11.21 21.65
CA GLY A 185 8.52 11.41 23.07
C GLY A 185 7.35 11.01 23.96
N ARG A 186 7.63 10.83 25.25
CA ARG A 186 6.63 10.68 26.30
C ARG A 186 7.05 11.53 27.49
N VAL A 187 6.20 12.46 27.87
CA VAL A 187 6.38 13.29 29.07
C VAL A 187 5.60 12.65 30.21
N ASN A 188 6.26 12.33 31.31
CA ASN A 188 5.57 11.80 32.50
C ASN A 188 5.29 12.92 33.51
N ARG A 189 4.43 12.63 34.50
CA ARG A 189 4.15 13.48 35.67
C ARG A 189 3.70 14.90 35.31
N VAL A 190 2.84 15.02 34.30
CA VAL A 190 2.36 16.32 33.80
C VAL A 190 1.46 17.03 34.83
N ASP A 191 0.79 16.26 35.68
CA ASP A 191 -0.08 16.77 36.74
C ASP A 191 0.63 16.80 38.11
N PRO A 192 0.15 17.62 39.08
CA PRO A 192 0.75 17.73 40.41
C PRO A 192 0.81 16.43 41.23
N LEU A 193 -0.06 15.45 40.97
CA LEU A 193 -0.02 14.14 41.63
C LEU A 193 0.98 13.18 40.97
N GLY A 194 1.50 13.52 39.79
CA GLY A 194 2.51 12.74 39.07
C GLY A 194 2.00 11.46 38.43
N ILE A 195 0.69 11.33 38.19
CA ILE A 195 0.05 10.09 37.71
C ILE A 195 -0.30 10.11 36.22
N THR A 196 -0.13 11.24 35.55
CA THR A 196 -0.41 11.41 34.12
C THR A 196 0.84 11.32 33.26
N TYR A 197 0.63 11.04 31.98
CA TYR A 197 1.65 11.15 30.95
C TYR A 197 1.06 11.74 29.67
N LEU A 198 1.84 12.56 28.97
CA LEU A 198 1.55 13.04 27.63
C LEU A 198 2.38 12.26 26.62
N ARG A 199 1.70 11.69 25.63
CA ARG A 199 2.31 10.92 24.56
C ARG A 199 2.45 11.79 23.30
N ILE A 200 3.65 11.89 22.74
CA ILE A 200 3.93 12.69 21.54
C ILE A 200 4.22 11.73 20.38
N ARG A 201 3.34 11.74 19.38
CA ARG A 201 3.38 10.87 18.19
C ARG A 201 3.35 11.70 16.92
N GLY A 202 4.16 11.30 15.94
CA GLY A 202 4.00 11.78 14.57
C GLY A 202 2.84 11.04 13.90
N MET A 203 1.95 11.79 13.27
CA MET A 203 0.99 11.26 12.30
C MET A 203 1.48 11.67 10.92
N TRP A 204 1.83 10.68 10.10
CA TRP A 204 2.27 10.94 8.74
C TRP A 204 1.06 10.95 7.81
N GLY A 205 1.08 11.85 6.85
CA GLY A 205 0.14 11.88 5.73
C GLY A 205 0.92 11.84 4.43
N ILE A 206 0.34 11.23 3.40
CA ILE A 206 0.85 11.29 2.04
C ILE A 206 -0.32 11.53 1.08
N ASP A 207 -0.12 12.37 0.08
CA ASP A 207 -1.15 12.65 -0.91
C ASP A 207 -1.49 11.39 -1.71
N ASN A 208 -2.77 11.20 -2.03
CA ASN A 208 -3.25 10.08 -2.85
C ASN A 208 -2.44 9.97 -4.15
N PRO A 209 -2.05 8.75 -4.59
CA PRO A 209 -1.47 8.54 -5.92
C PRO A 209 -2.21 9.28 -7.06
N LEU A 210 -3.55 9.38 -7.02
CA LEU A 210 -4.30 10.15 -8.01
C LEU A 210 -3.89 11.63 -8.08
N LYS A 211 -3.58 12.23 -6.94
CA LYS A 211 -3.11 13.63 -6.86
C LYS A 211 -1.62 13.72 -7.18
N VAL A 212 -0.83 12.73 -6.78
CA VAL A 212 0.61 12.72 -7.06
C VAL A 212 0.89 12.58 -8.56
N TYR A 213 0.07 11.83 -9.28
CA TYR A 213 0.24 11.53 -10.72
C TYR A 213 -0.84 12.17 -11.60
N ASP A 214 -1.49 13.25 -11.15
CA ASP A 214 -2.54 13.96 -11.89
C ASP A 214 -2.06 14.46 -13.28
N TYR A 215 -0.77 14.75 -13.40
CA TYR A 215 -0.13 15.19 -14.64
C TYR A 215 0.02 14.10 -15.72
N ILE A 216 -0.22 12.82 -15.40
CA ILE A 216 -0.22 11.70 -16.37
C ILE A 216 -1.51 10.89 -16.37
N TYR A 217 -2.41 11.09 -15.42
CA TYR A 217 -3.63 10.31 -15.31
C TYR A 217 -4.75 11.06 -14.61
N GLU A 218 -5.91 10.98 -15.24
CA GLU A 218 -7.18 11.44 -14.66
C GLU A 218 -8.19 10.29 -14.73
N PRO A 219 -8.91 10.00 -13.63
CA PRO A 219 -9.97 9.00 -13.65
C PRO A 219 -11.15 9.48 -14.52
N ASN A 220 -11.72 8.58 -15.31
CA ASN A 220 -12.92 8.88 -16.06
C ASN A 220 -14.14 8.86 -15.13
N LEU A 221 -14.77 10.01 -14.91
CA LEU A 221 -15.87 10.15 -13.97
C LEU A 221 -17.17 9.48 -14.43
N ASP A 222 -17.33 9.25 -15.73
CA ASP A 222 -18.48 8.54 -16.31
C ASP A 222 -18.40 7.03 -16.07
N LYS A 223 -17.23 6.52 -15.67
CA LYS A 223 -17.01 5.11 -15.38
C LYS A 223 -17.46 4.73 -13.98
N GLU A 224 -17.96 3.53 -13.83
CA GLU A 224 -18.36 3.00 -12.52
C GLU A 224 -17.14 2.73 -11.65
N PHE A 225 -16.06 2.29 -12.29
CA PHE A 225 -14.78 1.98 -11.67
C PHE A 225 -13.63 2.35 -12.58
N ASN A 226 -12.57 2.86 -11.97
CA ASN A 226 -11.32 3.22 -12.62
C ASN A 226 -10.16 2.49 -11.93
N PHE A 227 -9.17 2.11 -12.73
CA PHE A 227 -7.96 1.46 -12.26
C PHE A 227 -6.74 2.12 -12.88
N MET A 228 -5.70 2.25 -12.06
CA MET A 228 -4.39 2.71 -12.45
C MET A 228 -3.31 1.83 -11.80
N ALA A 229 -2.29 1.47 -12.56
CA ALA A 229 -1.02 1.03 -11.99
C ALA A 229 0.15 1.75 -12.62
N ILE A 230 1.15 2.08 -11.80
CA ILE A 230 2.43 2.63 -12.24
C ILE A 230 3.53 1.65 -11.87
N VAL A 231 4.29 1.23 -12.87
CA VAL A 231 5.44 0.33 -12.69
C VAL A 231 6.62 0.94 -13.43
N ASN A 232 7.66 1.41 -12.71
CA ASN A 232 8.85 1.92 -13.37
C ASN A 232 9.51 0.86 -14.29
N ILE A 233 10.22 1.33 -15.30
CA ILE A 233 10.75 0.46 -16.36
C ILE A 233 11.73 -0.59 -15.83
N ASN A 234 12.52 -0.22 -14.80
CA ASN A 234 13.46 -1.12 -14.15
C ASN A 234 12.73 -2.30 -13.52
N LYS A 235 11.69 -2.03 -12.72
CA LYS A 235 10.85 -3.06 -12.10
C LYS A 235 10.11 -3.86 -13.16
N TYR A 236 9.47 -3.22 -14.13
CA TYR A 236 8.73 -3.88 -15.20
C TYR A 236 9.59 -4.91 -15.94
N ASN A 237 10.84 -4.56 -16.23
CA ASN A 237 11.77 -5.46 -16.91
C ASN A 237 12.18 -6.69 -16.09
N THR A 238 12.07 -6.66 -14.76
CA THR A 238 12.29 -7.83 -13.91
C THR A 238 11.11 -8.82 -13.90
N LEU A 239 9.93 -8.41 -14.36
CA LEU A 239 8.72 -9.23 -14.29
C LEU A 239 8.71 -10.28 -15.40
N LYS A 240 8.95 -11.54 -15.01
CA LYS A 240 9.05 -12.70 -15.94
C LYS A 240 7.81 -12.93 -16.82
N ASN A 241 6.64 -12.45 -16.40
CA ASN A 241 5.37 -12.61 -17.09
C ASN A 241 4.98 -11.38 -17.93
N LYS A 242 5.89 -10.41 -18.16
CA LYS A 242 5.59 -9.21 -18.95
C LYS A 242 5.09 -9.53 -20.37
N ASP A 243 5.72 -10.48 -21.07
CA ASP A 243 5.28 -10.88 -22.43
C ASP A 243 3.88 -11.51 -22.42
N LYS A 244 3.54 -12.27 -21.36
CA LYS A 244 2.19 -12.81 -21.18
C LYS A 244 1.17 -11.69 -20.96
N PHE A 245 1.54 -10.68 -20.17
CA PHE A 245 0.69 -9.52 -19.91
C PHE A 245 0.48 -8.68 -21.18
N GLU A 246 1.54 -8.43 -21.95
CA GLU A 246 1.46 -7.70 -23.23
C GLU A 246 0.55 -8.41 -24.22
N ASN A 247 0.65 -9.74 -24.34
CA ASN A 247 -0.27 -10.52 -25.15
C ASN A 247 -1.72 -10.49 -24.62
N PHE A 248 -1.91 -10.45 -23.29
CA PHE A 248 -3.23 -10.38 -22.68
C PHE A 248 -3.96 -9.06 -22.99
N ILE A 249 -3.24 -7.94 -23.08
CA ILE A 249 -3.85 -6.63 -23.35
C ILE A 249 -3.96 -6.30 -24.85
N LYS A 250 -3.21 -6.99 -25.72
CA LYS A 250 -3.04 -6.62 -27.14
C LYS A 250 -4.34 -6.43 -27.90
N ASP A 251 -5.32 -7.30 -27.68
CA ASP A 251 -6.60 -7.30 -28.41
C ASP A 251 -7.77 -6.77 -27.55
N ARG A 252 -7.45 -6.13 -26.42
CA ARG A 252 -8.44 -5.61 -25.47
C ARG A 252 -8.58 -4.10 -25.60
N THR A 253 -9.80 -3.60 -25.40
CA THR A 253 -10.12 -2.16 -25.43
C THR A 253 -10.44 -1.59 -24.06
N ASP A 254 -10.68 -2.44 -23.07
CA ASP A 254 -11.00 -2.10 -21.68
C ASP A 254 -9.75 -1.82 -20.83
N ILE A 255 -8.59 -2.31 -21.25
CA ILE A 255 -7.29 -2.11 -20.60
C ILE A 255 -6.25 -1.58 -21.60
N THR A 256 -5.44 -0.62 -21.16
CA THR A 256 -4.34 -0.04 -21.94
C THR A 256 -3.06 0.03 -21.12
N MET A 257 -1.91 0.04 -21.80
CA MET A 257 -0.61 0.25 -21.18
C MET A 257 0.20 1.23 -22.03
N GLU A 258 0.67 2.30 -21.41
CA GLU A 258 1.39 3.39 -22.05
C GLU A 258 2.76 3.59 -21.39
N SER A 259 3.76 4.03 -22.16
CA SER A 259 5.02 4.52 -21.60
C SER A 259 4.84 5.97 -21.16
N VAL A 260 5.22 6.28 -19.93
CA VAL A 260 5.13 7.62 -19.33
C VAL A 260 6.41 7.95 -18.58
N GLU A 261 6.56 9.22 -18.19
CA GLU A 261 7.63 9.69 -17.31
C GLU A 261 7.04 10.13 -15.97
N ILE A 262 7.62 9.67 -14.87
CA ILE A 262 7.20 10.03 -13.51
C ILE A 262 8.31 10.73 -12.73
N LYS A 263 7.95 11.61 -11.80
CA LYS A 263 8.92 12.29 -10.94
C LYS A 263 9.53 11.30 -9.94
N ASP A 264 10.85 11.37 -9.74
CA ASP A 264 11.53 10.64 -8.65
C ASP A 264 11.18 11.28 -7.29
N PRO A 265 10.59 10.53 -6.33
CA PRO A 265 10.23 11.08 -5.02
C PRO A 265 11.45 11.57 -4.20
N ASN A 266 12.66 11.17 -4.56
CA ASN A 266 13.91 11.62 -3.92
C ASN A 266 14.49 12.88 -4.59
N ASN A 267 14.16 13.12 -5.86
CA ASN A 267 14.60 14.29 -6.62
C ASN A 267 13.59 14.62 -7.73
N PRO A 268 12.60 15.49 -7.48
CA PRO A 268 11.49 15.74 -8.41
C PRO A 268 11.88 16.34 -9.77
N VAL A 269 13.12 16.82 -9.92
CA VAL A 269 13.66 17.31 -11.23
C VAL A 269 14.01 16.14 -12.14
N LYS A 270 14.28 14.95 -11.58
CA LYS A 270 14.56 13.73 -12.34
C LYS A 270 13.25 13.05 -12.70
N LEU A 271 13.16 12.68 -13.97
CA LEU A 271 12.10 11.84 -14.50
C LEU A 271 12.57 10.39 -14.62
N VAL A 272 11.65 9.46 -14.37
CA VAL A 272 11.84 8.02 -14.42
C VAL A 272 10.85 7.46 -15.42
N GLU A 273 11.32 6.68 -16.38
CA GLU A 273 10.44 5.97 -17.32
C GLU A 273 9.61 4.91 -16.59
N ALA A 274 8.31 4.85 -16.90
CA ALA A 274 7.39 3.91 -16.31
C ALA A 274 6.32 3.41 -17.30
N LYS A 275 5.68 2.32 -16.93
CA LYS A 275 4.46 1.81 -17.56
C LYS A 275 3.27 2.27 -16.74
N LEU A 276 2.38 3.03 -17.40
CA LEU A 276 1.07 3.37 -16.89
C LEU A 276 0.04 2.38 -17.45
N ILE A 277 -0.55 1.58 -16.58
CA ILE A 277 -1.60 0.62 -16.93
C ILE A 277 -2.94 1.18 -16.47
N LYS A 278 -3.91 1.27 -17.37
CA LYS A 278 -5.24 1.84 -17.10
C LYS A 278 -6.33 0.84 -17.45
N TYR A 279 -7.33 0.71 -16.61
CA TYR A 279 -8.52 -0.11 -16.85
C TYR A 279 -9.76 0.61 -16.29
N SER A 280 -10.93 0.40 -16.89
CA SER A 280 -12.18 0.99 -16.40
C SER A 280 -13.40 0.15 -16.77
N LEU A 281 -14.46 0.26 -15.97
CA LEU A 281 -15.79 -0.33 -16.21
C LEU A 281 -16.79 0.76 -16.57
#